data_AF-A0A1X6YA41-F1
#
_entry.id   AF-A0A1X6YA41-F1
#
_cell.length_a   1.000
_cell.length_b   1.000
_cell.length_c   1.000
_cell.angle_alpha   90.00
_cell.angle_beta   90.00
_cell.angle_gamma   90.00
#
_symmetry.space_group_name_H-M   'P 1'
#
loop_
_entity.id
_entity.type
_entity.pdbx_description
1 polymer ?
#
loop_
_entity_poly.entity_id
_entity_poly.type
_entity_poly.pdbx_seq_one_letter_code
_entity_poly.pdbx_strand_id
1 'polypeptide(L)'
;MMRKTVFAGACLGLTAACALPPQGVSTQDIAAYDTAVASVGCTLIGESDYLPVEFQTGLTRQQVLDITAYKLTSGGAERLTDGGVKLTTGACA
;
A
#
# COMPACT_ATOMS: atom_id res chain seq x y z
N MET A 1 -54.05 21.52 5.64
CA MET A 1 -53.71 20.59 4.54
C MET A 1 -52.25 20.17 4.70
N MET A 2 -52.02 18.92 5.11
CA MET A 2 -50.71 18.38 5.49
C MET A 2 -49.95 17.93 4.24
N ARG A 3 -48.90 18.66 3.83
CA ARG A 3 -48.02 18.25 2.72
C ARG A 3 -47.09 17.15 3.24
N LYS A 4 -47.31 15.92 2.78
CA LYS A 4 -46.55 14.72 3.14
C LYS A 4 -45.23 14.72 2.34
N THR A 5 -44.18 15.32 2.88
CA THR A 5 -42.83 15.24 2.30
C THR A 5 -42.17 13.95 2.75
N VAL A 6 -42.17 12.95 1.87
CA VAL A 6 -41.39 11.72 2.02
C VAL A 6 -39.94 12.04 1.66
N PHE A 7 -39.09 12.24 2.67
CA PHE A 7 -37.64 12.28 2.52
C PHE A 7 -37.14 10.83 2.43
N ALA A 8 -37.08 10.30 1.21
CA ALA A 8 -36.50 9.00 0.92
C ALA A 8 -35.04 9.14 0.53
N GLY A 9 -34.16 8.54 1.35
CA GLY A 9 -33.03 7.76 0.87
C GLY A 9 -31.85 8.50 0.25
N ALA A 10 -30.79 8.66 1.05
CA ALA A 10 -29.42 8.50 0.57
C ALA A 10 -28.50 8.19 1.77
N CYS A 11 -28.63 7.00 2.35
CA CYS A 11 -27.54 6.43 3.13
C CYS A 11 -26.43 6.06 2.12
N LEU A 12 -25.62 7.05 1.75
CA LEU A 12 -24.29 6.79 1.20
C LEU A 12 -23.49 6.11 2.30
N GLY A 13 -23.50 4.77 2.28
CA GLY A 13 -22.53 3.99 3.03
C GLY A 13 -21.15 4.35 2.50
N LEU A 14 -20.44 5.23 3.22
CA LEU A 14 -19.00 5.34 3.10
C LEU A 14 -18.43 3.99 3.52
N THR A 15 -18.26 3.09 2.56
CA THR A 15 -17.31 2.01 2.72
C THR A 15 -15.97 2.70 2.78
N ALA A 16 -15.46 2.91 4.00
CA ALA A 16 -14.04 3.15 4.16
C ALA A 16 -13.36 2.02 3.40
N ALA A 17 -12.70 2.36 2.29
CA ALA A 17 -11.99 1.40 1.47
C ALA A 17 -10.80 0.91 2.29
N CYS A 18 -11.05 -0.05 3.18
CA CYS A 18 -10.00 -0.80 3.84
C CYS A 18 -9.29 -1.55 2.72
N ALA A 19 -8.17 -1.00 2.25
CA ALA A 19 -7.32 -1.69 1.30
C ALA A 19 -6.89 -3.00 1.96
N LEU A 20 -7.36 -4.12 1.40
CA LEU A 20 -7.00 -5.44 1.88
C LEU A 20 -5.56 -5.75 1.45
N PRO A 21 -4.76 -6.39 2.32
CA PRO A 21 -3.41 -6.80 1.96
C PRO A 21 -3.44 -7.81 0.80
N PRO A 22 -2.36 -7.90 0.00
CA PRO A 22 -2.27 -8.85 -1.10
C PRO A 22 -2.47 -10.30 -0.68
N GLN A 23 -2.91 -11.15 -1.62
CA GLN A 23 -3.04 -12.58 -1.37
C GLN A 23 -1.69 -13.20 -1.04
N GLY A 24 -1.67 -14.09 -0.04
CA GLY A 24 -0.43 -14.78 0.36
C GLY A 24 0.60 -13.85 1.02
N VAL A 25 0.20 -12.67 1.47
CA VAL A 25 1.03 -11.72 2.22
C VAL A 25 0.35 -11.46 3.57
N SER A 26 1.08 -11.69 4.65
CA SER A 26 0.63 -11.36 6.01
C SER A 26 0.92 -9.91 6.37
N THR A 27 0.29 -9.40 7.43
CA THR A 27 0.63 -8.07 7.98
C THR A 27 2.07 -8.00 8.48
N GLN A 28 2.62 -9.14 8.94
CA GLN A 28 4.01 -9.25 9.37
C GLN A 28 4.97 -9.11 8.18
N ASP A 29 4.62 -9.69 7.03
CA ASP A 29 5.38 -9.55 5.80
C ASP A 29 5.40 -8.10 5.30
N ILE A 30 4.27 -7.37 5.44
CA ILE A 30 4.21 -5.94 5.10
C ILE A 30 5.14 -5.11 6.00
N ALA A 31 5.19 -5.41 7.30
CA ALA A 31 6.09 -4.73 8.22
C ALA A 31 7.58 -5.07 7.95
N ALA A 32 7.87 -6.33 7.60
CA ALA A 32 9.20 -6.75 7.18
C ALA A 32 9.62 -6.07 5.87
N TYR A 33 8.70 -5.97 4.91
CA TYR A 33 8.88 -5.19 3.68
C TYR A 33 9.20 -3.73 3.98
N ASP A 34 8.42 -3.05 4.83
CA ASP A 34 8.68 -1.64 5.17
C ASP A 34 10.08 -1.45 5.77
N THR A 35 10.50 -2.37 6.63
CA THR A 35 11.85 -2.36 7.24
C THR A 35 12.95 -2.61 6.20
N ALA A 36 12.74 -3.55 5.28
CA ALA A 36 13.70 -3.87 4.22
C ALA A 36 13.81 -2.75 3.19
N VAL A 37 12.72 -2.04 2.88
CA VAL A 37 12.78 -0.87 1.99
C VAL A 37 13.46 0.31 2.70
N ALA A 38 13.30 0.45 4.01
CA ALA A 38 14.05 1.43 4.79
C ALA A 38 15.57 1.18 4.76
N SER A 39 16.01 -0.08 4.74
CA SER A 39 17.44 -0.41 4.67
C SER A 39 18.10 -0.08 3.33
N VAL A 40 17.32 0.10 2.26
CA VAL A 40 17.79 0.56 0.95
C VAL A 40 17.48 2.05 0.67
N GLY A 41 17.04 2.80 1.68
CA GLY A 41 16.83 4.25 1.55
C GLY A 41 15.40 4.67 1.19
N CYS A 42 14.41 3.85 1.48
CA CYS A 42 12.98 4.15 1.36
C CYS A 42 12.43 4.37 -0.06
N THR A 43 13.27 4.17 -1.07
CA THR A 43 12.92 4.38 -2.47
C THR A 43 13.28 3.14 -3.27
N LEU A 44 12.36 2.70 -4.12
CA LEU A 44 12.54 1.58 -5.04
C LEU A 44 12.39 2.10 -6.47
N ILE A 45 13.50 2.20 -7.21
CA ILE A 45 13.54 2.69 -8.59
C ILE A 45 13.72 1.53 -9.55
N GLY A 46 14.63 0.61 -9.24
CA GLY A 46 15.00 -0.48 -10.13
C GLY A 46 15.44 -1.75 -9.40
N GLU A 47 15.88 -2.72 -10.19
CA GLU A 47 16.24 -4.07 -9.73
C GLU A 47 17.23 -4.09 -8.57
N SER A 48 18.17 -3.15 -8.53
CA SER A 48 19.14 -3.01 -7.44
C SER A 48 18.52 -2.76 -6.08
N ASP A 49 17.30 -2.19 -6.04
CA ASP A 49 16.59 -1.83 -4.81
C ASP A 49 15.62 -2.95 -4.42
N TYR A 50 14.99 -3.60 -5.40
CA TYR A 50 14.05 -4.70 -5.17
C TYR A 50 14.75 -5.99 -4.71
N LEU A 51 15.91 -6.34 -5.29
CA LEU A 51 16.62 -7.57 -4.95
C LEU A 51 17.02 -7.67 -3.46
N PRO A 52 17.58 -6.63 -2.82
CA PRO A 52 17.83 -6.66 -1.38
C PRO A 52 16.57 -6.80 -0.55
N VAL A 53 15.43 -6.25 -0.99
CA VAL A 53 14.15 -6.36 -0.27
C VAL A 53 13.65 -7.80 -0.30
N GLU A 54 13.67 -8.44 -1.48
CA GLU A 54 13.36 -9.86 -1.63
C GLU A 54 14.26 -10.73 -0.75
N PHE A 55 15.58 -10.47 -0.78
CA PHE A 55 16.54 -11.23 0.00
C PHE A 55 16.32 -11.09 1.52
N GLN A 56 16.09 -9.88 2.01
CA GLN A 56 15.91 -9.61 3.45
C GLN A 56 14.59 -10.16 3.99
N THR A 57 13.53 -10.15 3.18
CA THR A 57 12.18 -10.56 3.60
C THR A 57 11.88 -12.03 3.31
N GLY A 58 12.61 -12.64 2.36
CA GLY A 58 12.27 -13.96 1.83
C GLY A 58 11.03 -13.97 0.93
N LEU A 59 10.48 -12.80 0.59
CA LEU A 59 9.32 -12.67 -0.29
C LEU A 59 9.71 -12.87 -1.75
N THR A 60 8.79 -13.44 -2.52
CA THR A 60 8.94 -13.54 -3.97
C THR A 60 8.86 -12.15 -4.62
N ARG A 61 9.45 -12.02 -5.81
CA ARG A 61 9.32 -10.82 -6.65
C ARG A 61 7.87 -10.35 -6.77
N GLN A 62 6.93 -11.26 -7.04
CA GLN A 62 5.53 -10.91 -7.21
C GLN A 62 4.93 -10.34 -5.91
N GLN A 63 5.20 -10.96 -4.76
CA GLN A 63 4.72 -10.45 -3.47
C GLN A 63 5.28 -9.05 -3.15
N VAL A 64 6.56 -8.80 -3.43
CA VAL A 64 7.18 -7.48 -3.23
C VAL A 64 6.52 -6.42 -4.11
N LEU A 65 6.24 -6.75 -5.38
CA LEU A 65 5.51 -5.86 -6.29
C LEU A 65 4.06 -5.63 -5.85
N ASP A 66 3.37 -6.68 -5.39
CA ASP A 66 2.00 -6.59 -4.91
C ASP A 66 1.90 -5.74 -3.64
N ILE A 67 2.85 -5.86 -2.71
CA ILE A 67 2.94 -4.98 -1.53
C ILE A 67 3.23 -3.54 -1.96
N THR A 68 4.12 -3.32 -2.92
CA THR A 68 4.41 -1.98 -3.45
C THR A 68 3.13 -1.34 -4.02
N ALA A 69 2.37 -2.09 -4.83
CA ALA A 69 1.11 -1.64 -5.40
C ALA A 69 0.04 -1.40 -4.32
N TYR A 70 -0.02 -2.28 -3.32
CA TYR A 70 -0.87 -2.11 -2.15
C TYR A 70 -0.56 -0.80 -1.41
N LYS A 71 0.72 -0.49 -1.17
CA LYS A 71 1.15 0.75 -0.52
C LYS A 71 0.78 1.98 -1.34
N LEU A 72 0.97 1.95 -2.66
CA LEU A 72 0.54 3.04 -3.54
C LEU A 72 -0.97 3.29 -3.48
N THR A 73 -1.77 2.23 -3.55
CA THR A 73 -3.25 2.34 -3.57
C THR A 73 -3.85 2.69 -2.22
N SER A 74 -3.19 2.33 -1.12
CA SER A 74 -3.60 2.66 0.26
C SER A 74 -3.04 3.99 0.76
N GLY A 75 -2.26 4.71 -0.04
CA GLY A 75 -1.66 5.99 0.33
C GLY A 75 -0.40 5.88 1.20
N GLY A 76 0.15 4.67 1.35
CA GLY A 76 1.39 4.42 2.08
C GLY A 76 2.68 4.57 1.27
N ALA A 77 2.56 4.93 -0.02
CA ALA A 77 3.67 5.22 -0.91
C ALA A 77 3.24 6.20 -2.03
N GLU A 78 4.23 6.84 -2.66
CA GLU A 78 4.05 7.77 -3.76
C GLU A 78 4.91 7.36 -4.96
N ARG A 79 4.44 7.68 -6.18
CA ARG A 79 5.24 7.52 -7.39
C ARG A 79 6.17 8.71 -7.55
N LEU A 80 7.42 8.45 -7.91
CA LEU A 80 8.37 9.51 -8.23
C LEU A 80 8.26 9.93 -9.69
N THR A 81 8.59 11.18 -9.96
CA THR A 81 8.51 11.80 -11.30
C THR A 81 9.52 11.23 -12.30
N ASP A 82 10.67 10.78 -11.81
CA ASP A 82 11.76 10.12 -12.53
C ASP A 82 11.60 8.59 -12.59
N GLY A 83 10.53 8.05 -12.01
CA GLY A 83 10.22 6.64 -11.97
C GLY A 83 10.50 6.01 -10.60
N GLY A 84 9.85 4.88 -10.34
CA GLY A 84 9.93 4.21 -9.04
C GLY A 84 8.88 4.67 -8.03
N VAL A 85 9.10 4.24 -6.79
CA VAL A 85 8.16 4.37 -5.68
C VAL A 85 8.92 4.76 -4.41
N LYS A 86 8.40 5.74 -3.67
CA LYS A 86 8.89 6.09 -2.33
C LYS A 86 7.84 5.74 -1.29
N LEU A 87 8.23 4.97 -0.27
CA LEU A 87 7.36 4.73 0.88
C LEU A 87 7.24 5.99 1.75
N THR A 88 6.06 6.20 2.30
CA THR A 88 5.72 7.33 3.18
C THR A 88 5.15 6.86 4.53
N THR A 89 5.20 5.55 4.79
CA THR A 89 4.63 4.90 5.97
C THR A 89 5.60 3.88 6.57
N GLY A 90 5.27 3.38 7.76
CA GLY A 90 6.05 2.34 8.43
C GLY A 90 7.44 2.86 8.83
N ALA A 91 8.48 2.07 8.57
CA ALA A 91 9.86 2.45 8.87
C ALA A 91 10.41 3.59 7.98
N CYS A 92 9.65 4.01 6.97
CA CYS A 92 10.00 5.08 6.03
C CYS A 92 9.23 6.39 6.24
N ALA A 93 8.50 6.51 7.35
CA ALA A 93 7.82 7.74 7.77
C ALA A 93 8.64 8.57 8.76
#